data_AF-A0ABC8EDF6-F1
#
_entry.id   AF-A0ABC8EDF6-F1
#
_cell.length_a   1.000
_cell.length_b   1.000
_cell.length_c   1.000
_cell.angle_alpha   90.00
_cell.angle_beta   90.00
_cell.angle_gamma   90.00
#
_symmetry.space_group_name_H-M   'P 1'
#
loop_
_entity.id
_entity.type
_entity.pdbx_description
1 polymer ?
#
loop_
_entity_poly.entity_id
_entity_poly.type
_entity_poly.pdbx_seq_one_letter_code
_entity_poly.pdbx_strand_id
1 'polypeptide(L)'
;MIPKYRNYIKHVHAWLYDVNKIEPDVRDYLKSLGIEINFMNRVVDIEKEDKTIRGIYLSDGTYVKGDVFIEATGSTGPMGNCLRYGNGCSMCILRCPSFGPRVSISARAGVEDLQGEREDDVYGAFSGSCKLCKESLSEDLLKEIEEKGSVVLKVPPEDVNLDKLKLKVCQQYALKEFAENIVLLDTGHIKLMSSYYPLDKLRKIKGLEKAKYIDPYAGGKANSIRYLSVAPRRDSMKVKGIDNLFCAGEKSGLFVGHTEAMCTGALAGHNAVRHLLGMPLLILPKTLAIGDLISYANFKMATKEGRRKRYTFAGAEYFERMKNTGLYSTDNQEIVKRVEKLNLLDIMEGKMV
;
A
#
# COMPACT_ATOMS: atom_id res chain seq x y z
N MET A 1 -0.99 -20.68 -7.23
CA MET A 1 0.26 -19.89 -7.09
C MET A 1 1.24 -20.68 -6.23
N ILE A 2 2.47 -20.96 -6.64
CA ILE A 2 3.47 -21.61 -5.76
C ILE A 2 4.26 -20.47 -5.10
N PRO A 3 4.06 -20.18 -3.80
CA PRO A 3 4.86 -19.17 -3.11
C PRO A 3 6.30 -19.68 -3.02
N LYS A 4 7.25 -18.91 -3.54
CA LYS A 4 8.67 -19.20 -3.31
C LYS A 4 9.08 -18.55 -2.00
N TYR A 5 9.35 -19.35 -0.98
CA TYR A 5 9.82 -18.89 0.33
C TYR A 5 11.29 -18.52 0.28
N ARG A 6 11.66 -17.26 0.56
CA ARG A 6 13.02 -16.79 0.32
C ARG A 6 13.50 -15.74 1.31
N ASN A 7 14.79 -15.82 1.63
CA ASN A 7 15.50 -14.82 2.44
C ASN A 7 16.24 -13.84 1.52
N TYR A 8 15.97 -12.55 1.66
CA TYR A 8 16.78 -11.49 1.06
C TYR A 8 16.81 -10.29 2.01
N ILE A 9 17.99 -9.68 2.14
CA ILE A 9 18.33 -8.53 3.02
C ILE A 9 17.30 -8.27 4.14
N LYS A 10 17.51 -8.90 5.31
CA LYS A 10 16.72 -8.73 6.55
C LYS A 10 15.25 -9.19 6.52
N HIS A 11 14.75 -9.80 5.44
CA HIS A 11 13.45 -10.47 5.42
C HIS A 11 13.61 -12.00 5.52
N VAL A 12 13.07 -12.59 6.60
CA VAL A 12 13.24 -14.02 6.96
C VAL A 12 12.05 -14.90 6.51
N HIS A 13 10.98 -14.28 5.98
CA HIS A 13 9.71 -14.96 5.66
C HIS A 13 8.99 -14.30 4.45
N ALA A 14 9.70 -14.01 3.36
CA ALA A 14 9.08 -13.35 2.21
C ALA A 14 8.45 -14.36 1.24
N TRP A 15 7.22 -14.07 0.82
CA TRP A 15 6.53 -14.81 -0.23
C TRP A 15 6.44 -13.93 -1.47
N LEU A 16 7.00 -14.44 -2.56
CA LEU A 16 6.88 -13.81 -3.87
C LEU A 16 5.69 -14.42 -4.62
N TYR A 17 4.93 -13.57 -5.28
CA TYR A 17 3.78 -13.95 -6.08
C TYR A 17 3.77 -13.19 -7.40
N ASP A 18 3.10 -13.77 -8.40
CA ASP A 18 2.95 -13.17 -9.72
C ASP A 18 1.84 -12.14 -9.72
N VAL A 19 2.22 -10.86 -9.82
CA VAL A 19 1.26 -9.75 -9.80
C VAL A 19 0.34 -9.71 -11.02
N ASN A 20 0.68 -10.42 -12.10
CA ASN A 20 -0.13 -10.50 -13.30
C ASN A 20 -1.20 -11.59 -13.20
N LYS A 21 -1.04 -12.55 -12.28
CA LYS A 21 -1.99 -13.68 -12.10
C LYS A 21 -2.96 -13.46 -10.94
N ILE A 22 -2.56 -12.72 -9.92
CA ILE A 22 -3.37 -12.55 -8.71
C ILE A 22 -4.67 -11.78 -8.95
N GLU A 23 -4.69 -10.81 -9.86
CA GLU A 23 -5.88 -9.97 -10.06
C GLU A 23 -7.07 -10.76 -10.63
N PRO A 24 -6.91 -11.59 -11.69
CA PRO A 24 -7.97 -12.49 -12.14
C PRO A 24 -8.47 -13.43 -11.04
N ASP A 25 -7.57 -14.06 -10.27
CA ASP A 25 -7.95 -14.98 -9.19
C ASP A 25 -8.80 -14.28 -8.11
N VAL A 26 -8.40 -13.08 -7.69
CA VAL A 26 -9.17 -12.28 -6.71
C VAL A 26 -10.50 -11.85 -7.30
N ARG A 27 -10.53 -11.45 -8.57
CA ARG A 27 -11.76 -11.04 -9.26
C ARG A 27 -12.77 -12.18 -9.32
N ASP A 28 -12.34 -13.37 -9.70
CA ASP A 28 -13.22 -14.54 -9.80
C ASP A 28 -13.74 -14.97 -8.43
N TYR A 29 -12.90 -14.87 -7.39
CA TYR A 29 -13.35 -15.08 -6.02
C TYR A 29 -14.44 -14.08 -5.60
N LEU A 30 -14.26 -12.77 -5.85
CA LEU A 30 -15.27 -11.76 -5.54
C LEU A 30 -16.60 -12.03 -6.27
N LYS A 31 -16.55 -12.41 -7.55
CA LYS A 31 -17.74 -12.80 -8.32
C LYS A 31 -18.43 -14.04 -7.76
N SER A 32 -17.65 -15.03 -7.31
CA SER A 32 -18.20 -16.25 -6.69
C SER A 32 -18.97 -15.96 -5.39
N LEU A 33 -18.64 -14.84 -4.73
CA LEU A 33 -19.35 -14.35 -3.54
C LEU A 33 -20.59 -13.50 -3.90
N GLY A 34 -20.91 -13.34 -5.18
CA GLY A 34 -22.02 -12.51 -5.64
C GLY A 34 -21.76 -11.00 -5.53
N ILE A 35 -20.50 -10.58 -5.37
CA ILE A 35 -20.14 -9.17 -5.29
C ILE A 35 -20.20 -8.56 -6.68
N GLU A 36 -20.97 -7.49 -6.83
CA GLU A 36 -21.05 -6.72 -8.07
C GLU A 36 -19.77 -5.89 -8.26
N ILE A 37 -19.14 -6.03 -9.43
CA ILE A 37 -17.89 -5.31 -9.76
C ILE A 37 -18.15 -4.38 -10.94
N ASN A 38 -18.03 -3.08 -10.67
CA ASN A 38 -18.30 -2.00 -11.61
C ASN A 38 -16.99 -1.45 -12.19
N PHE A 39 -16.55 -1.98 -13.33
CA PHE A 39 -15.35 -1.49 -14.02
C PHE A 39 -15.61 -0.16 -14.73
N MET A 40 -14.56 0.65 -14.90
CA MET A 40 -14.62 1.95 -15.58
C MET A 40 -15.55 3.00 -14.94
N ASN A 41 -16.07 2.71 -13.74
CA ASN A 41 -16.97 3.59 -12.99
C ASN A 41 -16.20 4.34 -11.91
N ARG A 42 -15.54 5.44 -12.31
CA ARG A 42 -14.77 6.26 -11.38
C ARG A 42 -15.70 7.18 -10.59
N VAL A 43 -15.66 7.06 -9.26
CA VAL A 43 -16.34 7.99 -8.36
C VAL A 43 -15.65 9.36 -8.38
N VAL A 44 -16.44 10.44 -8.50
CA VAL A 44 -15.94 11.81 -8.62
C VAL A 44 -16.52 12.79 -7.60
N ASP A 45 -17.70 12.49 -7.07
CA ASP A 45 -18.35 13.30 -6.04
C ASP A 45 -19.31 12.48 -5.18
N ILE A 46 -19.95 13.11 -4.21
CA ILE A 46 -20.96 12.50 -3.34
C ILE A 46 -22.22 13.38 -3.24
N GLU A 47 -23.31 12.76 -2.82
CA GLU A 47 -24.43 13.46 -2.20
C GLU A 47 -24.43 13.18 -0.70
N LYS A 48 -24.57 14.24 0.10
CA LYS A 48 -24.47 14.17 1.56
C LYS A 48 -25.53 15.06 2.19
N GLU A 49 -26.16 14.54 3.23
CA GLU A 49 -27.10 15.25 4.11
C GLU A 49 -26.53 15.22 5.53
N ASP A 50 -26.29 16.39 6.12
CA ASP A 50 -25.61 16.59 7.41
C ASP A 50 -24.25 15.89 7.53
N LYS A 51 -24.23 14.67 8.09
CA LYS A 51 -23.04 13.83 8.27
C LYS A 51 -23.18 12.46 7.59
N THR A 52 -24.27 12.25 6.86
CA THR A 52 -24.59 10.98 6.21
C THR A 52 -24.47 11.13 4.69
N ILE A 53 -23.66 10.28 4.07
CA ILE A 53 -23.57 10.17 2.62
C ILE A 53 -24.80 9.41 2.13
N ARG A 54 -25.55 9.96 1.18
CA ARG A 54 -26.74 9.34 0.57
C ARG A 54 -26.40 8.53 -0.68
N GLY A 55 -25.38 8.97 -1.40
CA GLY A 55 -24.93 8.33 -2.63
C GLY A 55 -23.65 8.94 -3.17
N ILE A 56 -23.21 8.40 -4.29
CA ILE A 56 -21.98 8.79 -4.99
C ILE A 56 -22.30 9.14 -6.44
N TYR A 57 -21.52 10.08 -6.99
CA TYR A 57 -21.57 10.42 -8.40
C TYR A 57 -20.38 9.80 -9.14
N LEU A 58 -20.68 9.14 -10.24
CA LEU A 58 -19.70 8.57 -11.16
C LEU A 58 -19.27 9.61 -12.20
N SER A 59 -18.15 9.35 -12.87
CA SER A 59 -17.55 10.29 -13.82
C SER A 59 -18.37 10.59 -15.07
N ASP A 60 -19.35 9.74 -15.37
CA ASP A 60 -20.35 9.92 -16.43
C ASP A 60 -21.60 10.70 -15.97
N GLY A 61 -21.65 11.09 -14.69
CA GLY A 61 -22.79 11.77 -14.07
C GLY A 61 -23.80 10.84 -13.40
N THR A 62 -23.64 9.51 -13.51
CA THR A 62 -24.54 8.54 -12.88
C THR A 62 -24.52 8.67 -11.36
N TYR A 63 -25.70 8.72 -10.75
CA TYR A 63 -25.87 8.69 -9.30
C TYR A 63 -26.12 7.26 -8.81
N VAL A 64 -25.37 6.85 -7.79
CA VAL A 64 -25.53 5.54 -7.14
C VAL A 64 -25.83 5.75 -5.67
N LYS A 65 -27.01 5.35 -5.24
CA LYS A 65 -27.43 5.38 -3.83
C LYS A 65 -26.69 4.30 -3.04
N GLY A 66 -26.36 4.57 -1.77
CA GLY A 66 -25.79 3.57 -0.86
C GLY A 66 -25.97 3.93 0.60
N ASP A 67 -25.97 2.91 1.46
CA ASP A 67 -26.24 3.09 2.90
C ASP A 67 -24.95 3.26 3.72
N VAL A 68 -23.88 2.55 3.36
CA VAL A 68 -22.55 2.64 3.98
C VAL A 68 -21.46 2.54 2.91
N PHE A 69 -20.40 3.32 3.09
CA PHE A 69 -19.32 3.45 2.13
C PHE A 69 -17.97 3.10 2.77
N ILE A 70 -17.08 2.48 1.98
CA ILE A 70 -15.70 2.18 2.38
C ILE A 70 -14.75 2.79 1.35
N GLU A 71 -13.99 3.80 1.73
CA GLU A 71 -13.00 4.43 0.87
C GLU A 71 -11.68 3.64 0.90
N ALA A 72 -11.41 2.93 -0.19
CA ALA A 72 -10.18 2.16 -0.42
C ALA A 72 -9.36 2.71 -1.61
N THR A 73 -9.44 4.01 -1.87
CA THR A 73 -8.80 4.69 -3.02
C THR A 73 -7.26 4.73 -2.94
N GLY A 74 -6.69 4.32 -1.80
CA GLY A 74 -5.31 4.60 -1.46
C GLY A 74 -5.07 6.08 -1.17
N SER A 75 -3.83 6.54 -1.33
CA SER A 75 -3.42 7.93 -1.02
C SER A 75 -2.66 8.62 -2.16
N THR A 76 -2.70 8.02 -3.35
CA THR A 76 -1.95 8.50 -4.51
C THR A 76 -2.60 9.75 -5.09
N GLY A 77 -1.81 10.79 -5.30
CA GLY A 77 -2.32 12.05 -5.85
C GLY A 77 -2.58 12.01 -7.36
N PRO A 78 -3.37 12.97 -7.90
CA PRO A 78 -3.45 13.25 -9.32
C PRO A 78 -2.07 13.59 -9.93
N MET A 79 -2.00 13.68 -11.26
CA MET A 79 -0.78 14.12 -11.95
C MET A 79 -0.25 15.47 -11.45
N GLY A 80 -1.14 16.40 -11.08
CA GLY A 80 -0.75 17.68 -10.48
C GLY A 80 0.08 17.51 -9.21
N ASN A 81 -0.21 16.50 -8.40
CA ASN A 81 0.58 16.20 -7.21
C ASN A 81 1.96 15.63 -7.56
N CYS A 82 2.05 14.81 -8.61
CA CYS A 82 3.34 14.33 -9.11
C CYS A 82 4.20 15.47 -9.67
N LEU A 83 3.59 16.49 -10.28
CA LEU A 83 4.28 17.71 -10.74
C LEU A 83 4.74 18.58 -9.57
N ARG A 84 3.89 18.75 -8.55
CA ARG A 84 4.18 19.62 -7.40
C ARG A 84 5.16 19.02 -6.41
N TYR A 85 5.02 17.73 -6.12
CA TYR A 85 5.75 17.07 -5.01
C TYR A 85 6.75 16.01 -5.46
N GLY A 86 6.80 15.72 -6.76
CA GLY A 86 7.71 14.74 -7.36
C GLY A 86 8.42 15.28 -8.59
N ASN A 87 8.80 14.38 -9.48
CA ASN A 87 9.55 14.71 -10.71
C ASN A 87 8.63 14.67 -11.96
N GLY A 88 7.36 15.05 -11.78
CA GLY A 88 6.34 15.00 -12.82
C GLY A 88 5.78 13.60 -13.10
N CYS A 89 4.95 13.48 -14.15
CA CYS A 89 4.30 12.22 -14.50
C CYS A 89 5.32 11.18 -14.96
N SER A 90 5.32 10.01 -14.30
CA SER A 90 6.14 8.85 -14.65
C SER A 90 5.42 7.79 -15.48
N MET A 91 4.12 7.98 -15.76
CA MET A 91 3.25 6.96 -16.37
C MET A 91 3.29 5.65 -15.56
N CYS A 92 3.03 5.75 -14.26
CA CYS A 92 2.91 4.61 -13.34
C CYS A 92 1.62 3.82 -13.53
N ILE A 93 1.51 2.69 -12.85
CA ILE A 93 0.39 1.73 -12.91
C ILE A 93 -0.99 2.33 -12.64
N LEU A 94 -1.04 3.50 -12.01
CA LEU A 94 -2.28 4.22 -11.75
C LEU A 94 -2.95 4.72 -13.04
N ARG A 95 -2.18 4.97 -14.10
CA ARG A 95 -2.65 5.40 -15.44
C ARG A 95 -3.68 6.54 -15.39
N CYS A 96 -3.43 7.55 -14.54
CA CYS A 96 -4.30 8.72 -14.38
C CYS A 96 -4.62 9.49 -15.68
N PRO A 97 -3.71 9.59 -16.69
CA PRO A 97 -4.08 10.20 -17.98
C PRO A 97 -5.25 9.50 -18.68
N SER A 98 -5.38 8.18 -18.50
CA SER A 98 -6.41 7.37 -19.16
C SER A 98 -7.68 7.26 -18.32
N PHE A 99 -7.54 7.05 -17.00
CA PHE A 99 -8.69 6.80 -16.13
C PHE A 99 -9.15 8.01 -15.32
N GLY A 100 -8.39 9.11 -15.36
CA GLY A 100 -8.61 10.27 -14.50
C GLY A 100 -7.96 10.15 -13.10
N PRO A 101 -7.98 11.23 -12.32
CA PRO A 101 -7.44 11.25 -10.97
C PRO A 101 -8.36 10.55 -9.98
N ARG A 102 -7.79 9.97 -8.91
CA ARG A 102 -8.58 9.51 -7.76
C ARG A 102 -9.06 10.74 -6.99
N VAL A 103 -10.32 10.73 -6.59
CA VAL A 103 -10.91 11.76 -5.73
C VAL A 103 -11.02 11.21 -4.32
N SER A 104 -10.72 12.05 -3.34
CA SER A 104 -10.92 11.71 -1.93
C SER A 104 -12.40 11.87 -1.56
N ILE A 105 -13.02 10.77 -1.15
CA ILE A 105 -14.43 10.77 -0.71
C ILE A 105 -14.56 11.44 0.65
N SER A 106 -13.64 11.19 1.58
CA SER A 106 -13.56 11.96 2.84
C SER A 106 -13.50 13.48 2.60
N ALA A 107 -12.66 13.97 1.70
CA ALA A 107 -12.58 15.38 1.35
C ALA A 107 -13.86 15.91 0.69
N ARG A 108 -14.48 15.15 -0.22
CA ARG A 108 -15.81 15.49 -0.78
C ARG A 108 -16.89 15.54 0.29
N ALA A 109 -16.75 14.77 1.36
CA ALA A 109 -17.61 14.81 2.53
C ALA A 109 -17.31 15.98 3.49
N GLY A 110 -16.36 16.86 3.17
CA GLY A 110 -15.97 18.00 4.00
C GLY A 110 -15.01 17.65 5.14
N VAL A 111 -14.35 16.49 5.08
CA VAL A 111 -13.29 16.10 6.03
C VAL A 111 -11.93 16.45 5.46
N GLU A 112 -11.13 17.20 6.21
CA GLU A 112 -9.76 17.50 5.80
C GLU A 112 -8.88 16.24 5.92
N ASP A 113 -8.29 15.85 4.79
CA ASP A 113 -7.38 14.73 4.72
C ASP A 113 -5.99 15.09 5.26
N LEU A 114 -5.40 14.15 5.96
CA LEU A 114 -4.02 14.23 6.43
C LEU A 114 -3.04 13.93 5.29
N GLN A 115 -1.85 14.53 5.38
CA GLN A 115 -0.77 14.33 4.43
C GLN A 115 0.47 13.80 5.14
N GLY A 116 1.10 12.78 4.56
CA GLY A 116 2.43 12.35 4.96
C GLY A 116 3.49 13.30 4.44
N GLU A 117 4.61 13.37 5.14
CA GLU A 117 5.80 14.12 4.77
C GLU A 117 6.94 13.13 4.47
N ARG A 118 7.90 13.52 3.64
CA ARG A 118 9.18 12.78 3.50
C ARG A 118 10.35 13.54 4.13
N GLU A 119 10.28 14.87 4.07
CA GLU A 119 11.23 15.81 4.67
C GLU A 119 10.43 16.99 5.20
N ASP A 120 11.10 17.89 5.91
CA ASP A 120 10.50 19.09 6.49
C ASP A 120 9.75 19.91 5.45
N ASP A 121 8.42 19.98 5.62
CA ASP A 121 7.49 20.70 4.76
C ASP A 121 7.48 20.21 3.30
N VAL A 122 7.97 18.98 3.08
CA VAL A 122 7.94 18.30 1.80
C VAL A 122 6.95 17.14 1.87
N TYR A 123 5.75 17.37 1.33
CA TYR A 123 4.65 16.41 1.35
C TYR A 123 4.83 15.25 0.37
N GLY A 124 4.25 14.11 0.77
CA GLY A 124 4.23 12.87 0.02
C GLY A 124 5.59 12.17 -0.07
N ALA A 125 5.56 10.90 -0.48
CA ALA A 125 6.76 10.11 -0.72
C ALA A 125 6.68 9.36 -2.05
N PHE A 126 7.83 9.11 -2.67
CA PHE A 126 7.91 8.31 -3.88
C PHE A 126 7.61 6.84 -3.57
N SER A 127 6.85 6.20 -4.45
CA SER A 127 6.73 4.74 -4.50
C SER A 127 8.10 4.05 -4.51
N GLY A 128 8.21 2.88 -3.87
CA GLY A 128 9.50 2.30 -3.48
C GLY A 128 10.16 1.39 -4.50
N SER A 129 9.51 1.09 -5.62
CA SER A 129 9.99 0.10 -6.59
C SER A 129 9.55 0.41 -8.01
N CYS A 130 10.33 -0.07 -8.97
CA CYS A 130 9.99 -0.16 -10.38
C CYS A 130 9.83 -1.63 -10.81
N LYS A 131 9.43 -1.84 -12.06
CA LYS A 131 9.38 -3.13 -12.74
C LYS A 131 10.13 -3.05 -14.07
N LEU A 132 10.90 -4.09 -14.35
CA LEU A 132 11.65 -4.29 -15.59
C LEU A 132 11.04 -5.46 -16.38
N CYS A 133 11.16 -5.36 -17.70
CA CYS A 133 10.78 -6.39 -18.67
C CYS A 133 11.72 -7.60 -18.52
N LYS A 134 11.20 -8.81 -18.32
CA LYS A 134 12.04 -10.02 -18.12
C LYS A 134 12.95 -10.27 -19.30
N GLU A 135 12.41 -10.12 -20.50
CA GLU A 135 13.03 -10.30 -21.81
C GLU A 135 14.14 -9.29 -22.10
N SER A 136 14.27 -8.26 -21.26
CA SER A 136 15.31 -7.23 -21.39
C SER A 136 16.56 -7.48 -20.55
N LEU A 137 16.53 -8.50 -19.70
CA LEU A 137 17.68 -8.92 -18.89
C LEU A 137 18.52 -9.95 -19.67
N SER A 138 19.80 -10.09 -19.32
CA SER A 138 20.61 -11.22 -19.81
C SER A 138 20.04 -12.55 -19.35
N GLU A 139 20.19 -13.59 -20.17
CA GLU A 139 19.70 -14.95 -19.87
C GLU A 139 20.22 -15.48 -18.53
N ASP A 140 21.53 -15.33 -18.25
CA ASP A 140 22.14 -15.77 -17.00
C ASP A 140 21.49 -15.13 -15.76
N LEU A 141 21.33 -13.80 -15.78
CA LEU A 141 20.72 -13.06 -14.69
C LEU A 141 19.24 -13.44 -14.52
N LEU A 142 18.50 -13.58 -15.61
CA LEU A 142 17.09 -13.96 -15.55
C LEU A 142 16.93 -15.35 -14.93
N LYS A 143 17.72 -16.32 -15.38
CA LYS A 143 17.74 -17.67 -14.82
C LYS A 143 18.08 -17.66 -13.33
N GLU A 144 19.09 -16.90 -12.93
CA GLU A 144 19.45 -16.74 -11.52
C GLU A 144 18.30 -16.15 -10.71
N ILE A 145 17.63 -15.10 -11.20
CA ILE A 145 16.48 -14.50 -10.51
C ILE A 145 15.31 -15.47 -10.44
N GLU A 146 15.05 -16.30 -11.44
CA GLU A 146 13.94 -17.24 -11.38
C GLU A 146 14.23 -18.40 -10.42
N GLU A 147 15.45 -18.92 -10.42
CA GLU A 147 15.93 -19.96 -9.50
C GLU A 147 16.01 -19.45 -8.06
N LYS A 148 16.60 -18.27 -7.84
CA LYS A 148 16.84 -17.67 -6.51
C LYS A 148 15.75 -16.72 -6.05
N GLY A 149 14.80 -16.33 -6.91
CA GLY A 149 13.67 -15.41 -6.69
C GLY A 149 14.06 -13.97 -6.35
N SER A 150 15.29 -13.77 -5.91
CA SER A 150 15.88 -12.47 -5.68
C SER A 150 17.35 -12.51 -6.02
N VAL A 151 17.87 -11.42 -6.59
CA VAL A 151 19.30 -11.22 -6.82
C VAL A 151 19.68 -9.83 -6.33
N VAL A 152 20.87 -9.74 -5.75
CA VAL A 152 21.48 -8.47 -5.32
C VAL A 152 22.65 -8.19 -6.25
N LEU A 153 22.59 -7.07 -6.96
CA LEU A 153 23.65 -6.64 -7.88
C LEU A 153 24.34 -5.40 -7.32
N LYS A 154 25.67 -5.36 -7.42
CA LYS A 154 26.46 -4.19 -7.03
C LYS A 154 26.28 -3.06 -8.05
N VAL A 155 26.14 -1.85 -7.54
CA VAL A 155 26.16 -0.62 -8.33
C VAL A 155 27.64 -0.24 -8.58
N PRO A 156 27.99 0.28 -9.77
CA PRO A 156 29.33 0.82 -10.01
C PRO A 156 29.70 1.88 -8.95
N PRO A 157 30.93 1.89 -8.41
CA PRO A 157 31.33 2.82 -7.34
C PRO A 157 31.04 4.29 -7.66
N GLU A 158 31.21 4.71 -8.91
CA GLU A 158 30.95 6.05 -9.42
C GLU A 158 29.46 6.44 -9.45
N ASP A 159 28.55 5.46 -9.40
CA ASP A 159 27.10 5.64 -9.45
C ASP A 159 26.43 5.41 -8.08
N VAL A 160 27.23 5.23 -7.01
CA VAL A 160 26.74 5.17 -5.63
C VAL A 160 26.25 6.56 -5.19
N ASN A 161 24.95 6.66 -4.92
CA ASN A 161 24.31 7.88 -4.42
C ASN A 161 23.57 7.55 -3.12
N LEU A 162 23.99 8.14 -2.01
CA LEU A 162 23.39 7.94 -0.68
C LEU A 162 22.09 8.74 -0.49
N ASP A 163 21.94 9.89 -1.15
CA ASP A 163 20.77 10.76 -1.00
C ASP A 163 19.49 10.15 -1.56
N LYS A 164 19.60 9.21 -2.51
CA LYS A 164 18.43 8.47 -3.05
C LYS A 164 17.66 7.68 -1.97
N LEU A 165 18.27 7.39 -0.82
CA LEU A 165 17.64 6.65 0.27
C LEU A 165 16.57 7.47 1.00
N LYS A 166 16.66 8.81 0.98
CA LYS A 166 15.72 9.74 1.65
C LYS A 166 14.37 9.86 0.92
N LEU A 167 14.31 9.46 -0.35
CA LEU A 167 13.14 9.66 -1.22
C LEU A 167 12.07 8.56 -1.07
N LYS A 168 12.45 7.37 -0.57
CA LYS A 168 11.63 6.15 -0.64
C LYS A 168 10.51 6.14 0.41
N VAL A 169 9.32 5.69 0.00
CA VAL A 169 8.26 5.28 0.93
C VAL A 169 8.66 4.11 1.82
N CYS A 170 9.33 3.09 1.27
CA CYS A 170 9.66 1.89 2.03
C CYS A 170 10.89 2.17 2.89
N GLN A 171 10.68 2.69 4.10
CA GLN A 171 11.75 3.03 5.03
C GLN A 171 12.59 1.80 5.42
N GLN A 172 12.02 0.59 5.35
CA GLN A 172 12.76 -0.65 5.56
C GLN A 172 13.89 -0.89 4.55
N TYR A 173 13.91 -0.18 3.43
CA TYR A 173 14.94 -0.29 2.38
C TYR A 173 15.86 0.95 2.29
N ALA A 174 15.94 1.77 3.35
CA ALA A 174 16.76 2.98 3.42
C ALA A 174 18.17 2.75 4.01
N LEU A 175 18.73 1.53 3.88
CA LEU A 175 20.07 1.19 4.38
C LEU A 175 21.16 1.50 3.34
N LYS A 176 22.40 1.73 3.80
CA LYS A 176 23.58 1.93 2.94
C LYS A 176 23.74 0.81 1.88
N GLU A 177 23.42 -0.43 2.27
CA GLU A 177 23.40 -1.59 1.38
C GLU A 177 22.51 -1.39 0.14
N PHE A 178 21.39 -0.66 0.24
CA PHE A 178 20.52 -0.32 -0.90
C PHE A 178 21.01 0.88 -1.72
N ALA A 179 22.03 1.61 -1.23
CA ALA A 179 22.73 2.60 -2.04
C ALA A 179 23.78 1.97 -2.94
N GLU A 180 24.51 1.00 -2.39
CA GLU A 180 25.60 0.26 -3.04
C GLU A 180 25.12 -0.92 -3.88
N ASN A 181 23.89 -1.37 -3.67
CA ASN A 181 23.30 -2.48 -4.39
C ASN A 181 21.90 -2.15 -4.93
N ILE A 182 21.52 -2.85 -5.99
CA ILE A 182 20.12 -2.97 -6.41
C ILE A 182 19.62 -4.38 -6.08
N VAL A 183 18.38 -4.47 -5.62
CA VAL A 183 17.71 -5.75 -5.37
C VAL A 183 16.65 -5.94 -6.45
N LEU A 184 16.72 -7.11 -7.10
CA LEU A 184 15.77 -7.57 -8.10
C LEU A 184 14.95 -8.72 -7.50
N LEU A 185 13.63 -8.71 -7.67
CA LEU A 185 12.72 -9.76 -7.20
C LEU A 185 11.86 -10.30 -8.35
N ASP A 186 11.67 -11.61 -8.40
CA ASP A 186 10.75 -12.28 -9.34
C ASP A 186 9.29 -12.15 -8.84
N THR A 187 8.51 -11.27 -9.48
CA THR A 187 7.10 -11.01 -9.11
C THR A 187 6.17 -11.13 -10.31
N GLY A 188 6.48 -12.02 -11.25
CA GLY A 188 5.89 -12.07 -12.60
C GLY A 188 6.65 -11.19 -13.59
N HIS A 189 6.91 -9.94 -13.20
CA HIS A 189 7.97 -9.12 -13.77
C HIS A 189 9.13 -8.97 -12.79
N ILE A 190 10.26 -8.42 -13.25
CA ILE A 190 11.41 -8.19 -12.38
C ILE A 190 11.21 -6.88 -11.61
N LYS A 191 10.94 -6.98 -10.32
CA LYS A 191 10.78 -5.82 -9.45
C LYS A 191 12.14 -5.29 -9.04
N LEU A 192 12.45 -4.06 -9.45
CA LEU A 192 13.62 -3.31 -9.00
C LEU A 192 13.26 -2.55 -7.73
N MET A 193 13.93 -2.84 -6.62
CA MET A 193 13.67 -2.22 -5.30
C MET A 193 14.27 -0.80 -5.17
N SER A 194 14.08 0.02 -6.20
CA SER A 194 14.40 1.45 -6.23
C SER A 194 13.19 2.25 -6.71
N SER A 195 12.99 3.44 -6.14
CA SER A 195 11.91 4.34 -6.54
C SER A 195 11.97 4.68 -8.03
N TYR A 196 13.14 5.05 -8.52
CA TYR A 196 13.47 5.22 -9.92
C TYR A 196 14.98 5.05 -10.08
N TYR A 197 15.47 4.87 -11.30
CA TYR A 197 16.90 4.76 -11.56
C TYR A 197 17.21 5.18 -13.00
N PRO A 198 18.11 6.15 -13.25
CA PRO A 198 18.45 6.60 -14.60
C PRO A 198 18.81 5.43 -15.52
N LEU A 199 18.14 5.34 -16.68
CA LEU A 199 18.21 4.15 -17.52
C LEU A 199 19.63 3.92 -18.07
N ASP A 200 20.33 4.99 -18.42
CA ASP A 200 21.73 5.00 -18.84
C ASP A 200 22.65 4.39 -17.77
N LYS A 201 22.46 4.76 -16.50
CA LYS A 201 23.21 4.18 -15.38
C LYS A 201 22.82 2.72 -15.12
N LEU A 202 21.52 2.40 -15.20
CA LEU A 202 21.03 1.03 -14.94
C LEU A 202 21.68 0.04 -15.90
N ARG A 203 21.86 0.45 -17.16
CA ARG A 203 22.45 -0.35 -18.24
C ARG A 203 23.97 -0.53 -18.13
N LYS A 204 24.63 0.11 -17.18
CA LYS A 204 26.04 -0.18 -16.86
C LYS A 204 26.21 -1.41 -15.95
N ILE A 205 25.12 -1.87 -15.32
CA ILE A 205 25.16 -3.00 -14.40
C ILE A 205 25.11 -4.28 -15.22
N LYS A 206 26.05 -5.21 -14.95
CA LYS A 206 26.14 -6.49 -15.66
C LYS A 206 24.81 -7.24 -15.65
N GLY A 207 24.36 -7.64 -16.84
CA GLY A 207 23.09 -8.35 -17.06
C GLY A 207 21.86 -7.44 -17.25
N LEU A 208 22.04 -6.12 -17.12
CA LEU A 208 20.99 -5.10 -17.30
C LEU A 208 21.25 -4.18 -18.50
N GLU A 209 22.19 -4.51 -19.39
CA GLU A 209 22.64 -3.67 -20.51
C GLU A 209 21.50 -3.29 -21.46
N LYS A 210 20.51 -4.20 -21.59
CA LYS A 210 19.32 -4.00 -22.42
C LYS A 210 18.06 -3.67 -21.61
N ALA A 211 18.18 -3.44 -20.31
CA ALA A 211 17.05 -3.28 -19.39
C ALA A 211 16.00 -2.29 -19.93
N LYS A 212 14.73 -2.65 -19.74
CA LYS A 212 13.57 -1.86 -20.17
C LYS A 212 12.57 -1.76 -19.03
N TYR A 213 12.18 -0.54 -18.68
CA TYR A 213 11.09 -0.30 -17.73
C TYR A 213 9.74 -0.66 -18.33
N ILE A 214 8.88 -1.24 -17.49
CA ILE A 214 7.46 -1.47 -17.79
C ILE A 214 6.55 -0.74 -16.82
N ASP A 215 7.03 -0.46 -15.61
CA ASP A 215 6.30 0.33 -14.63
C ASP A 215 7.24 0.98 -13.60
N PRO A 216 7.12 2.28 -13.35
CA PRO A 216 6.53 3.24 -14.27
C PRO A 216 7.25 3.22 -15.63
N TYR A 217 6.55 3.52 -16.74
CA TYR A 217 7.19 3.53 -18.06
C TYR A 217 8.36 4.52 -18.14
N ALA A 218 8.28 5.63 -17.41
CA ALA A 218 9.40 6.56 -17.22
C ALA A 218 10.13 6.33 -15.88
N GLY A 219 10.38 5.07 -15.52
CA GLY A 219 11.15 4.68 -14.31
C GLY A 219 12.61 5.12 -14.30
N GLY A 220 13.09 5.71 -15.40
CA GLY A 220 14.35 6.43 -15.47
C GLY A 220 14.39 7.72 -14.65
N LYS A 221 13.23 8.38 -14.42
CA LYS A 221 13.19 9.75 -13.88
C LYS A 221 12.38 9.92 -12.60
N ALA A 222 11.35 9.10 -12.40
CA ALA A 222 10.32 9.38 -11.40
C ALA A 222 9.49 8.13 -11.04
N ASN A 223 8.72 8.24 -9.96
CA ASN A 223 7.66 7.31 -9.59
C ASN A 223 6.42 8.06 -9.07
N SER A 224 5.33 7.35 -8.79
CA SER A 224 4.14 7.97 -8.20
C SER A 224 4.42 8.53 -6.81
N ILE A 225 3.75 9.64 -6.49
CA ILE A 225 3.75 10.23 -5.16
C ILE A 225 2.52 9.74 -4.39
N ARG A 226 2.78 9.24 -3.19
CA ARG A 226 1.80 8.67 -2.26
C ARG A 226 1.72 9.52 -0.98
N TYR A 227 0.73 9.23 -0.16
CA TYR A 227 0.45 9.82 1.15
C TYR A 227 0.03 11.27 1.10
N LEU A 228 -0.68 11.69 0.06
CA LEU A 228 -1.19 13.05 -0.05
C LEU A 228 -2.66 13.18 0.33
N SER A 229 -3.29 12.06 0.71
CA SER A 229 -4.70 11.94 1.04
C SER A 229 -4.89 10.75 1.97
N VAL A 230 -5.03 11.03 3.26
CA VAL A 230 -5.26 10.03 4.32
C VAL A 230 -6.44 10.49 5.17
N ALA A 231 -7.50 9.70 5.23
CA ALA A 231 -8.69 10.05 5.99
C ALA A 231 -8.40 9.99 7.51
N PRO A 232 -8.75 11.02 8.28
CA PRO A 232 -8.70 10.94 9.74
C PRO A 232 -9.76 9.95 10.22
N ARG A 233 -9.35 8.91 10.96
CA ARG A 233 -10.23 7.79 11.32
C ARG A 233 -10.12 7.36 12.77
N ARG A 234 -11.11 6.63 13.27
CA ARG A 234 -11.09 5.95 14.57
C ARG A 234 -10.42 4.58 14.44
N ASP A 235 -10.13 3.91 15.56
CA ASP A 235 -9.54 2.55 15.55
C ASP A 235 -10.52 1.48 15.04
N SER A 236 -11.81 1.84 14.88
CA SER A 236 -12.82 1.05 14.17
C SER A 236 -12.82 1.21 12.65
N MET A 237 -11.84 1.93 12.08
CA MET A 237 -11.74 2.30 10.66
C MET A 237 -12.77 3.33 10.15
N LYS A 238 -13.73 3.74 10.99
CA LYS A 238 -14.71 4.79 10.68
C LYS A 238 -14.04 6.16 10.54
N VAL A 239 -14.33 6.88 9.47
CA VAL A 239 -13.83 8.25 9.24
C VAL A 239 -14.44 9.19 10.28
N LYS A 240 -13.62 10.10 10.82
CA LYS A 240 -14.09 11.08 11.81
C LYS A 240 -14.94 12.14 11.11
N GLY A 241 -16.09 12.46 11.71
CA GLY A 241 -16.99 13.50 11.22
C GLY A 241 -18.07 13.04 10.24
N ILE A 242 -18.01 11.79 9.75
CA ILE A 242 -18.99 11.21 8.82
C ILE A 242 -19.59 9.94 9.42
N ASP A 243 -20.91 9.80 9.33
CA ASP A 243 -21.66 8.78 10.04
C ASP A 243 -21.59 7.41 9.37
N ASN A 244 -21.46 7.34 8.04
CA ASN A 244 -21.51 6.08 7.30
C ASN A 244 -20.32 5.87 6.35
N LEU A 245 -19.18 6.51 6.64
CA LEU A 245 -17.95 6.35 5.86
C LEU A 245 -16.86 5.65 6.68
N PHE A 246 -16.33 4.56 6.13
CA PHE A 246 -15.14 3.86 6.59
C PHE A 246 -14.00 4.06 5.58
N CYS A 247 -12.77 3.76 5.98
CA CYS A 247 -11.62 3.80 5.08
C CYS A 247 -10.69 2.62 5.33
N ALA A 248 -9.96 2.21 4.29
CA ALA A 248 -9.08 1.05 4.33
C ALA A 248 -7.81 1.26 3.50
N GLY A 249 -6.83 0.39 3.75
CA GLY A 249 -5.54 0.45 3.06
C GLY A 249 -4.83 1.76 3.32
N GLU A 250 -4.12 2.23 2.31
CA GLU A 250 -3.33 3.45 2.42
C GLU A 250 -4.18 4.71 2.64
N LYS A 251 -5.48 4.67 2.33
CA LYS A 251 -6.39 5.77 2.68
C LYS A 251 -6.51 5.94 4.19
N SER A 252 -6.34 4.86 4.95
CA SER A 252 -6.58 4.83 6.40
C SER A 252 -5.35 5.09 7.28
N GLY A 253 -4.17 5.29 6.67
CA GLY A 253 -2.93 5.56 7.38
C GLY A 253 -1.70 5.52 6.47
N LEU A 254 -0.54 5.94 7.00
CA LEU A 254 0.75 5.88 6.31
C LEU A 254 1.31 4.45 6.25
N PHE A 255 0.47 3.51 5.84
CA PHE A 255 0.77 2.09 5.77
C PHE A 255 1.56 1.73 4.51
N VAL A 256 2.42 0.72 4.62
CA VAL A 256 3.23 0.22 3.50
C VAL A 256 3.06 -1.29 3.38
N GLY A 257 2.18 -1.72 2.47
CA GLY A 257 2.08 -3.12 2.09
C GLY A 257 0.66 -3.58 1.83
N HIS A 258 0.56 -4.79 1.26
CA HIS A 258 -0.72 -5.43 0.96
C HIS A 258 -1.38 -5.97 2.23
N THR A 259 -0.58 -6.50 3.17
CA THR A 259 -1.06 -7.07 4.43
C THR A 259 -1.80 -6.03 5.26
N GLU A 260 -1.23 -4.84 5.42
CA GLU A 260 -1.86 -3.72 6.12
C GLU A 260 -3.17 -3.31 5.44
N ALA A 261 -3.20 -3.33 4.10
CA ALA A 261 -4.40 -3.03 3.34
C ALA A 261 -5.50 -4.09 3.51
N MET A 262 -5.13 -5.37 3.50
CA MET A 262 -6.06 -6.47 3.76
C MET A 262 -6.60 -6.43 5.19
N CYS A 263 -5.74 -6.24 6.18
CA CYS A 263 -6.16 -6.19 7.59
C CYS A 263 -7.12 -5.03 7.87
N THR A 264 -6.80 -3.84 7.36
CA THR A 264 -7.66 -2.66 7.52
C THR A 264 -8.95 -2.76 6.70
N GLY A 265 -8.89 -3.32 5.49
CA GLY A 265 -10.06 -3.61 4.66
C GLY A 265 -11.02 -4.59 5.29
N ALA A 266 -10.51 -5.69 5.84
CA ALA A 266 -11.32 -6.69 6.54
C ALA A 266 -12.04 -6.07 7.75
N LEU A 267 -11.33 -5.30 8.59
CA LEU A 267 -11.95 -4.63 9.72
C LEU A 267 -12.97 -3.56 9.30
N ALA A 268 -12.67 -2.78 8.26
CA ALA A 268 -13.59 -1.77 7.73
C ALA A 268 -14.87 -2.40 7.18
N GLY A 269 -14.76 -3.50 6.40
CA GLY A 269 -15.90 -4.25 5.88
C GLY A 269 -16.76 -4.85 6.99
N HIS A 270 -16.12 -5.50 7.96
CA HIS A 270 -16.80 -6.06 9.13
C HIS A 270 -17.55 -4.97 9.91
N ASN A 271 -16.92 -3.82 10.15
CA ASN A 271 -17.55 -2.72 10.87
C ASN A 271 -18.60 -1.96 10.06
N ALA A 272 -18.51 -1.95 8.73
CA ALA A 272 -19.56 -1.40 7.88
C ALA A 272 -20.89 -2.15 8.05
N VAL A 273 -20.84 -3.49 8.10
CA VAL A 273 -22.03 -4.32 8.35
C VAL A 273 -22.54 -4.12 9.79
N ARG A 274 -21.65 -4.11 10.79
CA ARG A 274 -22.05 -3.83 12.18
C ARG A 274 -22.74 -2.48 12.32
N HIS A 275 -22.25 -1.47 11.60
CA HIS A 275 -22.84 -0.14 11.60
C HIS A 275 -24.26 -0.15 11.03
N LEU A 276 -24.49 -0.85 9.91
CA LEU A 276 -25.82 -1.01 9.31
C LEU A 276 -26.80 -1.68 10.27
N LEU A 277 -26.34 -2.67 11.02
CA LEU A 277 -27.15 -3.42 11.98
C LEU A 277 -27.31 -2.72 13.35
N GLY A 278 -26.78 -1.50 13.52
CA GLY A 278 -26.82 -0.78 14.79
C GLY A 278 -25.98 -1.43 15.91
N MET A 279 -25.07 -2.34 15.56
CA MET A 279 -24.21 -3.04 16.50
C MET A 279 -23.02 -2.17 16.92
N PRO A 280 -22.49 -2.35 18.15
CA PRO A 280 -21.23 -1.72 18.54
C PRO A 280 -20.11 -2.10 17.58
N LEU A 281 -19.32 -1.14 17.09
CA LEU A 281 -18.21 -1.40 16.17
C LEU A 281 -17.09 -2.18 16.86
N LEU A 282 -16.47 -3.12 16.14
CA LEU A 282 -15.31 -3.86 16.62
C LEU A 282 -14.07 -2.95 16.61
N ILE A 283 -13.38 -2.90 17.75
CA ILE A 283 -12.03 -2.33 17.86
C ILE A 283 -11.11 -3.47 18.26
N LEU A 284 -10.12 -3.76 17.41
CA LEU A 284 -9.13 -4.79 17.74
C LEU A 284 -8.20 -4.28 18.86
N PRO A 285 -7.98 -5.05 19.93
CA PRO A 285 -7.16 -4.61 21.05
C PRO A 285 -5.69 -4.50 20.65
N LYS A 286 -4.94 -3.63 21.34
CA LYS A 286 -3.49 -3.42 21.11
C LYS A 286 -2.62 -4.64 21.48
N THR A 287 -3.21 -5.65 22.10
CA THR A 287 -2.59 -6.96 22.33
C THR A 287 -2.59 -7.84 21.06
N LEU A 288 -3.22 -7.38 19.97
CA LEU A 288 -3.10 -7.96 18.63
C LEU A 288 -2.32 -7.02 17.71
N ALA A 289 -1.49 -7.59 16.84
CA ALA A 289 -0.64 -6.82 15.92
C ALA A 289 -1.44 -5.85 15.03
N ILE A 290 -2.63 -6.25 14.58
CA ILE A 290 -3.51 -5.39 13.76
C ILE A 290 -4.07 -4.23 14.60
N GLY A 291 -4.55 -4.51 15.81
CA GLY A 291 -5.08 -3.49 16.71
C GLY A 291 -4.03 -2.48 17.15
N ASP A 292 -2.81 -2.94 17.48
CA ASP A 292 -1.71 -2.05 17.81
C ASP A 292 -1.30 -1.19 16.61
N LEU A 293 -1.20 -1.76 15.40
CA LEU A 293 -0.83 -1.01 14.18
C LEU A 293 -1.80 0.14 13.93
N ILE A 294 -3.10 -0.17 13.96
CA ILE A 294 -4.16 0.78 13.71
C ILE A 294 -4.11 1.91 14.75
N SER A 295 -4.03 1.56 16.04
CA SER A 295 -4.02 2.54 17.12
C SER A 295 -2.75 3.39 17.13
N TYR A 296 -1.59 2.76 16.92
CA TYR A 296 -0.29 3.40 16.87
C TYR A 296 -0.16 4.38 15.70
N ALA A 297 -0.59 3.99 14.51
CA ALA A 297 -0.61 4.88 13.36
C ALA A 297 -1.53 6.09 13.60
N ASN A 298 -2.69 5.89 14.25
CA ASN A 298 -3.59 7.00 14.61
C ASN A 298 -2.92 8.01 15.54
N PHE A 299 -2.26 7.51 16.59
CA PHE A 299 -1.52 8.34 17.54
C PHE A 299 -0.40 9.12 16.86
N LYS A 300 0.44 8.44 16.06
CA LYS A 300 1.57 9.08 15.40
C LYS A 300 1.16 10.09 14.34
N MET A 301 0.05 9.88 13.63
CA MET A 301 -0.44 10.83 12.63
C MET A 301 -0.79 12.21 13.21
N ALA A 302 -1.01 12.32 14.52
CA ALA A 302 -1.25 13.58 15.20
C ALA A 302 0.02 14.46 15.31
N THR A 303 1.22 13.90 15.13
CA THR A 303 2.49 14.63 15.29
C THR A 303 3.19 14.86 13.95
N LYS A 304 3.95 15.97 13.84
CA LYS A 304 4.76 16.28 12.64
C LYS A 304 5.78 15.17 12.35
N GLU A 305 6.43 14.65 13.40
CA GLU A 305 7.38 13.53 13.27
C GLU A 305 6.70 12.26 12.75
N GLY A 306 5.54 11.88 13.30
CA GLY A 306 4.85 10.66 12.89
C GLY A 306 4.38 10.71 11.44
N ARG A 307 4.00 11.89 10.93
CA ARG A 307 3.67 12.07 9.51
C ARG A 307 4.85 11.80 8.55
N ARG A 308 6.08 11.78 9.06
CA ARG A 308 7.29 11.43 8.28
C ARG A 308 7.65 9.95 8.33
N LYS A 309 6.97 9.17 9.15
CA LYS A 309 7.21 7.73 9.30
C LYS A 309 6.27 6.93 8.43
N ARG A 310 6.61 5.65 8.24
CA ARG A 310 5.80 4.69 7.52
C ARG A 310 5.64 3.43 8.36
N TYR A 311 4.42 2.91 8.42
CA TYR A 311 4.06 1.83 9.34
C TYR A 311 3.81 0.54 8.55
N THR A 312 4.51 -0.52 8.93
CA THR A 312 4.38 -1.82 8.27
C THR A 312 4.78 -2.96 9.19
N PHE A 313 4.16 -4.12 9.00
CA PHE A 313 4.53 -5.39 9.62
C PHE A 313 5.86 -5.96 9.08
N ALA A 314 6.43 -5.39 8.02
CA ALA A 314 7.59 -5.94 7.33
C ALA A 314 8.91 -5.22 7.61
N GLY A 315 8.92 -4.14 8.39
CA GLY A 315 10.15 -3.43 8.75
C GLY A 315 9.93 -2.04 9.35
N ALA A 316 11.02 -1.27 9.44
CA ALA A 316 11.04 0.08 10.00
C ALA A 316 10.54 0.16 11.46
N GLU A 317 10.13 1.34 11.90
CA GLU A 317 9.80 1.66 13.30
C GLU A 317 8.71 0.76 13.89
N TYR A 318 7.65 0.47 13.12
CA TYR A 318 6.55 -0.34 13.63
C TYR A 318 6.95 -1.81 13.82
N PHE A 319 7.76 -2.37 12.93
CA PHE A 319 8.22 -3.75 13.07
C PHE A 319 9.06 -3.94 14.32
N GLU A 320 9.97 -3.01 14.60
CA GLU A 320 10.77 -3.03 15.83
C GLU A 320 9.90 -2.86 17.08
N ARG A 321 8.88 -1.98 17.03
CA ARG A 321 7.85 -1.91 18.09
C ARG A 321 7.17 -3.26 18.29
N MET A 322 6.70 -3.90 17.21
CA MET A 322 5.98 -5.16 17.26
C MET A 322 6.82 -6.28 17.90
N LYS A 323 8.14 -6.31 17.65
CA LYS A 323 9.09 -7.20 18.35
C LYS A 323 9.20 -6.85 19.83
N ASN A 324 9.45 -5.57 20.15
CA ASN A 324 9.65 -5.11 21.52
C ASN A 324 8.42 -5.31 22.41
N THR A 325 7.22 -5.29 21.84
CA THR A 325 5.96 -5.54 22.56
C THR A 325 5.54 -7.01 22.53
N GLY A 326 6.36 -7.93 22.02
CA GLY A 326 6.05 -9.37 21.96
C GLY A 326 4.91 -9.72 21.00
N LEU A 327 4.56 -8.83 20.07
CA LEU A 327 3.48 -9.05 19.11
C LEU A 327 3.95 -9.82 17.86
N TYR A 328 5.24 -9.73 17.52
CA TYR A 328 5.82 -10.49 16.40
C TYR A 328 5.98 -11.96 16.79
N SER A 329 5.31 -12.84 16.06
CA SER A 329 5.52 -14.29 16.14
C SER A 329 5.34 -14.88 14.74
N THR A 330 6.07 -15.96 14.48
CA THR A 330 5.91 -16.82 13.30
C THR A 330 5.30 -18.18 13.67
N ASP A 331 4.99 -18.39 14.96
CA ASP A 331 4.30 -19.58 15.44
C ASP A 331 2.78 -19.39 15.35
N ASN A 332 2.16 -20.08 14.40
CA ASN A 332 0.71 -20.02 14.20
C ASN A 332 -0.08 -20.45 15.44
N GLN A 333 0.41 -21.41 16.23
CA GLN A 333 -0.30 -21.85 17.43
C GLN A 333 -0.28 -20.78 18.51
N GLU A 334 0.84 -20.08 18.67
CA GLU A 334 0.94 -18.94 19.59
C GLU A 334 -0.02 -17.82 19.20
N ILE A 335 -0.07 -17.50 17.89
CA ILE A 335 -0.95 -16.46 17.35
C ILE A 335 -2.43 -16.82 17.59
N VAL A 336 -2.83 -18.06 17.27
CA VAL A 336 -4.21 -18.54 17.49
C VAL A 336 -4.58 -18.45 18.97
N LYS A 337 -3.75 -18.96 19.88
CA LYS A 337 -3.98 -18.88 21.34
C LYS A 337 -4.12 -17.44 21.83
N ARG A 338 -3.37 -16.50 21.25
CA ARG A 338 -3.45 -15.08 21.61
C ARG A 338 -4.80 -14.47 21.21
N VAL A 339 -5.30 -14.80 20.03
CA VAL A 339 -6.60 -14.34 19.52
C VAL A 339 -7.75 -14.99 20.32
N GLU A 340 -7.64 -16.29 20.60
CA GLU A 340 -8.62 -17.05 21.38
C GLU A 340 -8.78 -16.51 22.81
N LYS A 341 -7.67 -16.20 23.51
CA LYS A 341 -7.70 -15.58 24.85
C LYS A 341 -8.45 -14.25 24.92
N LEU A 342 -8.67 -13.60 23.78
CA LEU A 342 -9.42 -12.34 23.67
C LEU A 342 -10.88 -12.55 23.26
N ASN A 343 -11.31 -13.80 23.09
CA ASN A 343 -12.61 -14.19 22.52
C ASN A 343 -12.84 -13.59 21.13
N LEU A 344 -11.77 -13.48 20.33
CA LEU A 344 -11.80 -12.92 18.99
C LEU A 344 -11.54 -13.97 17.90
N LEU A 345 -11.40 -15.24 18.27
CA LEU A 345 -11.28 -16.32 17.29
C LEU A 345 -12.56 -16.37 16.45
N ASP A 346 -12.40 -16.46 15.13
CA ASP A 346 -13.48 -16.54 14.14
C ASP A 346 -14.51 -15.41 14.19
N ILE A 347 -14.19 -14.29 14.86
CA ILE A 347 -15.11 -13.15 15.04
C ILE A 347 -15.61 -12.55 13.73
N MET A 348 -14.87 -12.76 12.64
CA MET A 348 -15.22 -12.26 11.30
C MET A 348 -15.89 -13.31 10.39
N GLU A 349 -16.01 -14.57 10.82
CA GLU A 349 -16.63 -15.65 10.01
C GLU A 349 -18.16 -15.65 10.11
N GLY A 350 -18.70 -15.23 11.26
CA GLY A 350 -20.13 -15.26 11.52
C GLY A 350 -20.93 -14.32 10.61
N LYS A 351 -22.00 -14.85 9.99
CA LYS A 351 -23.00 -14.02 9.33
C LYS A 351 -23.76 -13.21 10.38
N MET A 352 -23.67 -11.89 10.28
CA MET A 352 -24.48 -10.98 11.09
C MET A 352 -25.86 -10.85 10.45
N VAL A 353 -26.91 -10.96 11.26
CA VAL A 353 -28.32 -10.86 10.84
C VAL A 353 -29.05 -9.82 11.65
#